data_AF-A0A0R2CWJ9-F1
#
_entry.id   AF-A0A0R2CWJ9-F1
#
_cell.length_a   1.000
_cell.length_b   1.000
_cell.length_c   1.000
_cell.angle_alpha   90.00
_cell.angle_beta   90.00
_cell.angle_gamma   90.00
#
_symmetry.space_group_name_H-M   'P 1'
#
loop_
_entity.id
_entity.type
_entity.pdbx_description
1 polymer ?
#
loop_
_entity_poly.entity_id
_entity_poly.type
_entity_poly.pdbx_seq_one_letter_code
_entity_poly.pdbx_strand_id
1 'polypeptide(L)'
;MSRVRVCRKPNCNKLISFEQSNPYCSEHAGLYHKRNPFAKQQRKQNYSMYNKYKRDKEANAFYHSKQWRTVSNHIKREAYFTCQCCGHTYDKTGYLVVDHIIPRRVDKRKQSDEDNLWVLCKRCHYWKGELENRIYQSQSLVVNMDTSKKWDRGKMTEWILKHEHK
;
A
#
# COMPACT_ATOMS: atom_id res chain seq x y z
N MET A 1 -33.53 19.16 -37.52
CA MET A 1 -32.65 17.97 -37.56
C MET A 1 -32.13 17.71 -36.16
N SER A 2 -32.31 16.49 -35.64
CA SER A 2 -31.78 16.10 -34.33
C SER A 2 -30.24 16.10 -34.38
N ARG A 3 -29.61 16.74 -33.38
CA ARG A 3 -28.15 16.81 -33.31
C ARG A 3 -27.61 15.43 -32.92
N VAL A 4 -26.55 14.98 -33.57
CA VAL A 4 -25.86 13.72 -33.27
C VAL A 4 -24.40 13.98 -32.90
N ARG A 5 -23.80 13.05 -32.18
CA ARG A 5 -22.36 13.06 -31.86
C ARG A 5 -21.78 11.65 -32.01
N VAL A 6 -20.46 11.55 -32.13
CA VAL A 6 -19.76 10.26 -32.23
C VAL A 6 -19.53 9.67 -30.84
N CYS A 7 -19.57 8.34 -30.74
CA CYS A 7 -19.17 7.58 -29.56
C CYS A 7 -17.76 7.99 -29.08
N ARG A 8 -17.57 8.13 -27.76
CA ARG A 8 -16.28 8.56 -27.17
C ARG A 8 -15.19 7.47 -27.15
N LYS A 9 -15.52 6.21 -27.42
CA LYS A 9 -14.52 5.12 -27.40
C LYS A 9 -13.52 5.33 -28.56
N PRO A 10 -12.19 5.28 -28.31
CA PRO A 10 -11.21 5.31 -29.39
C PRO A 10 -11.52 4.25 -30.46
N ASN A 11 -11.44 4.63 -31.73
CA ASN A 11 -11.73 3.78 -32.89
C ASN A 11 -13.20 3.33 -33.03
N CYS A 12 -14.16 3.98 -32.35
CA CYS A 12 -15.58 3.73 -32.56
C CYS A 12 -16.26 4.94 -33.21
N ASN A 13 -16.76 4.79 -34.44
CA ASN A 13 -17.37 5.89 -35.22
C ASN A 13 -18.91 5.89 -35.17
N LYS A 14 -19.53 5.10 -34.28
CA LYS A 14 -21.00 5.02 -34.18
C LYS A 14 -21.59 6.35 -33.73
N LEU A 15 -22.63 6.80 -34.44
CA LEU A 15 -23.39 8.00 -34.12
C LEU A 15 -24.40 7.72 -32.99
N ILE A 16 -24.46 8.63 -32.03
CA ILE A 16 -25.40 8.60 -30.91
C ILE A 16 -26.15 9.92 -30.83
N SER A 17 -27.33 9.90 -30.22
CA SER A 17 -28.11 11.11 -29.97
C SER A 17 -27.32 12.10 -29.10
N PHE A 18 -27.37 13.39 -29.43
CA PHE A 18 -26.75 14.43 -28.62
C PHE A 18 -27.37 14.55 -27.22
N GLU A 19 -28.64 14.21 -27.06
CA GLU A 19 -29.37 14.28 -25.79
C GLU A 19 -29.04 13.11 -24.86
N GLN A 20 -28.44 12.04 -25.38
CA GLN A 20 -28.06 10.88 -24.60
C GLN A 20 -27.11 11.30 -23.45
N SER A 21 -27.38 10.89 -22.21
CA SER A 21 -26.48 11.18 -21.08
C SER A 21 -25.16 10.42 -21.17
N ASN A 22 -25.20 9.18 -21.64
CA ASN A 22 -24.02 8.36 -21.87
C ASN A 22 -23.26 8.82 -23.14
N PRO A 23 -21.94 9.08 -23.11
CA PRO A 23 -21.16 9.44 -24.29
C PRO A 23 -20.77 8.25 -25.20
N TYR A 24 -21.22 7.03 -24.88
CA TYR A 24 -20.89 5.81 -25.60
C TYR A 24 -22.11 5.21 -26.32
N CYS A 25 -21.88 4.44 -27.40
CA CYS A 25 -22.93 3.66 -28.05
C CYS A 25 -23.39 2.47 -27.18
N SER A 26 -24.44 1.77 -27.60
CA SER A 26 -25.00 0.60 -26.89
C SER A 26 -23.96 -0.47 -26.56
N GLU A 27 -23.05 -0.78 -27.49
CA GLU A 27 -21.95 -1.74 -27.28
C GLU A 27 -20.94 -1.29 -26.23
N HIS A 28 -20.76 0.02 -26.07
CA HIS A 28 -19.79 0.61 -25.16
C HIS A 28 -20.45 1.16 -23.89
N ALA A 29 -21.73 0.83 -23.65
CA ALA A 29 -22.48 1.37 -22.52
C ALA A 29 -21.86 1.02 -21.17
N GLY A 30 -21.21 -0.15 -21.04
CA GLY A 30 -20.52 -0.59 -19.83
C GLY A 30 -19.31 0.27 -19.42
N LEU A 31 -18.76 1.07 -20.34
CA LEU A 31 -17.66 2.00 -20.03
C LEU A 31 -18.14 3.30 -19.39
N TYR A 32 -19.46 3.52 -19.36
CA TYR A 32 -20.02 4.71 -18.75
C TYR A 32 -20.15 4.53 -17.24
N HIS A 33 -19.29 5.23 -16.51
CA HIS A 33 -19.45 5.41 -15.08
C HIS A 33 -19.92 6.84 -14.81
N LYS A 34 -21.15 6.97 -14.29
CA LYS A 34 -21.67 8.27 -13.84
C LYS A 34 -20.74 8.81 -12.76
N ARG A 35 -20.14 9.97 -13.02
CA ARG A 35 -19.30 10.64 -12.04
C ARG A 35 -20.16 11.05 -10.85
N ASN A 36 -19.92 10.47 -9.69
CA ASN A 36 -20.57 10.92 -8.46
C ASN A 36 -20.00 12.32 -8.09
N PRO A 37 -20.80 13.40 -8.16
CA PRO A 37 -20.34 14.75 -7.86
C PRO A 37 -19.88 14.88 -6.39
N PHE A 38 -20.45 14.07 -5.49
CA PHE A 38 -20.11 14.03 -4.07
C PHE A 38 -18.89 13.16 -3.75
N ALA A 39 -18.30 12.45 -4.71
CA ALA A 39 -17.17 11.55 -4.46
C ALA A 39 -15.97 12.25 -3.82
N LYS A 40 -15.76 13.54 -4.09
CA LYS A 40 -14.70 14.34 -3.44
C LYS A 40 -15.02 14.59 -1.96
N GLN A 41 -16.26 15.00 -1.67
CA GLN A 41 -16.73 15.26 -0.31
C GLN A 41 -16.75 13.98 0.52
N GLN A 42 -17.26 12.88 -0.03
CA GLN A 42 -17.30 11.58 0.63
C GLN A 42 -15.89 11.07 0.95
N ARG A 43 -14.92 11.19 0.02
CA ARG A 43 -13.51 10.87 0.30
C ARG A 43 -12.93 11.71 1.43
N LYS A 44 -13.22 13.01 1.46
CA LYS A 44 -12.78 13.92 2.54
C LYS A 44 -13.39 13.51 3.90
N GLN A 45 -14.68 13.20 3.92
CA GLN A 45 -15.37 12.73 5.12
C GLN A 45 -14.79 11.40 5.61
N ASN A 46 -14.62 10.41 4.73
CA ASN A 46 -14.04 9.12 5.06
C ASN A 46 -12.62 9.25 5.62
N TYR A 47 -11.79 10.11 5.01
CA TYR A 47 -10.44 10.38 5.51
C TYR A 47 -10.44 11.04 6.90
N SER A 48 -11.34 12.01 7.12
CA SER A 48 -11.52 12.64 8.44
C SER A 48 -11.96 11.63 9.50
N MET A 49 -12.96 10.80 9.18
CA MET A 49 -13.44 9.72 10.04
C MET A 49 -12.32 8.74 10.39
N TYR A 50 -11.57 8.27 9.40
CA TYR A 50 -10.44 7.37 9.62
C TYR A 50 -9.39 7.99 10.56
N ASN A 51 -9.01 9.24 10.31
CA ASN A 51 -8.03 9.95 11.15
C ASN A 51 -8.53 10.14 12.60
N LYS A 52 -9.83 10.31 12.79
CA LYS A 52 -10.44 10.53 14.10
C LYS A 52 -10.59 9.23 14.90
N TYR A 53 -11.04 8.15 14.26
CA TYR A 53 -11.51 6.95 14.96
C TYR A 53 -10.64 5.70 14.77
N LYS A 54 -9.81 5.65 13.72
CA LYS A 54 -9.06 4.43 13.35
C LYS A 54 -7.55 4.62 13.32
N ARG A 55 -7.06 5.85 13.09
CA ARG A 55 -5.62 6.13 13.04
C ARG A 55 -5.00 6.01 14.43
N ASP A 56 -4.00 5.13 14.55
CA ASP A 56 -3.12 5.10 15.71
C ASP A 56 -2.26 6.37 15.73
N LYS A 57 -2.54 7.26 16.69
CA LYS A 57 -1.85 8.55 16.84
C LYS A 57 -0.38 8.37 17.23
N GLU A 58 -0.07 7.38 18.06
CA GLU A 58 1.31 7.11 18.49
C GLU A 58 2.14 6.59 17.32
N ALA A 59 1.60 5.64 16.55
CA ALA A 59 2.26 5.13 15.35
C ALA A 59 2.50 6.24 14.32
N ASN A 60 1.48 7.09 14.11
CA ASN A 60 1.60 8.22 13.18
C ASN A 60 2.67 9.22 13.64
N ALA A 61 2.70 9.57 14.93
CA ALA A 61 3.72 10.46 15.49
C ALA A 61 5.13 9.86 15.36
N PHE A 62 5.28 8.55 15.60
CA PHE A 62 6.55 7.83 15.46
C PHE A 62 7.10 7.92 14.03
N TYR A 63 6.29 7.60 13.01
CA TYR A 63 6.74 7.65 11.60
C TYR A 63 7.01 9.07 11.10
N HIS A 64 6.44 10.10 11.73
CA HIS A 64 6.75 11.50 11.44
C HIS A 64 7.90 12.07 12.28
N SER A 65 8.42 11.32 13.25
CA SER A 65 9.50 11.76 14.13
C SER A 65 10.82 12.00 13.38
N LYS A 66 11.64 12.91 13.89
CA LYS A 66 12.99 13.15 13.37
C LYS A 66 13.87 11.89 13.51
N GLN A 67 13.74 11.19 14.63
CA GLN A 67 14.47 9.95 14.91
C GLN A 67 14.24 8.90 13.81
N TRP A 68 12.97 8.59 13.50
CA TRP A 68 12.63 7.63 12.44
C TRP A 68 13.17 8.06 11.08
N ARG A 69 13.03 9.34 10.72
CA ARG A 69 13.54 9.85 9.44
C ARG A 69 15.06 9.68 9.33
N THR A 70 15.80 9.93 10.40
CA THR A 70 17.26 9.76 10.44
C THR A 70 17.64 8.30 10.29
N VAL A 71 17.10 7.40 11.12
CA VAL A 71 17.40 5.96 11.08
C VAL A 71 16.99 5.34 9.75
N SER A 72 15.80 5.66 9.23
CA SER A 72 15.33 5.16 7.94
C SER A 72 16.25 5.55 6.78
N ASN A 73 16.77 6.79 6.79
CA ASN A 73 17.72 7.24 5.79
C ASN A 73 19.10 6.57 5.94
N HIS A 74 19.56 6.36 7.18
CA HIS A 74 20.82 5.67 7.44
C HIS A 74 20.78 4.22 6.92
N ILE A 75 19.78 3.45 7.33
CA ILE A 75 19.63 2.03 6.93
C ILE A 75 19.49 1.88 5.41
N LYS A 76 18.79 2.81 4.73
CA LYS A 76 18.72 2.82 3.26
C LYS A 76 20.09 3.00 2.60
N ARG A 77 20.96 3.83 3.17
CA ARG A 77 22.32 4.05 2.65
C ARG A 77 23.20 2.84 2.90
N GLU A 78 23.15 2.24 4.10
CA GLU A 78 23.88 1.01 4.43
C GLU A 78 23.48 -0.15 3.51
N ALA A 79 22.21 -0.23 3.13
CA ALA A 79 21.73 -1.21 2.17
C ALA A 79 22.02 -0.85 0.70
N TYR A 80 22.80 0.21 0.42
CA TYR A 80 23.08 0.72 -0.93
C TYR A 80 21.82 0.89 -1.78
N PHE A 81 20.72 1.36 -1.17
CA PHE A 81 19.42 1.44 -1.83
C PHE A 81 19.01 0.14 -2.54
N THR A 82 19.27 -0.99 -1.88
CA THR A 82 18.93 -2.33 -2.38
C THR A 82 17.90 -2.99 -1.47
N CYS A 83 16.90 -3.61 -2.08
CA CYS A 83 15.91 -4.41 -1.35
C CYS A 83 16.60 -5.63 -0.73
N GLN A 84 16.54 -5.75 0.60
CA GLN A 84 17.15 -6.85 1.34
C GLN A 84 16.38 -8.18 1.22
N CYS A 85 15.23 -8.18 0.54
CA CYS A 85 14.46 -9.38 0.23
C CYS A 85 14.75 -9.91 -1.19
N CYS A 86 14.57 -9.09 -2.21
CA CYS A 86 14.72 -9.51 -3.61
C CYS A 86 16.06 -9.13 -4.27
N GLY A 87 16.91 -8.36 -3.58
CA GLY A 87 18.22 -7.95 -4.09
C GLY A 87 18.19 -6.86 -5.17
N HIS A 88 17.02 -6.31 -5.51
CA HIS A 88 16.94 -5.25 -6.52
C HIS A 88 17.36 -3.88 -5.97
N THR A 89 18.28 -3.21 -6.65
CA THR A 89 18.73 -1.85 -6.36
C THR A 89 17.86 -0.82 -7.05
N TYR A 90 17.53 0.28 -6.35
CA TYR A 90 16.71 1.36 -6.87
C TYR A 90 17.48 2.68 -6.85
N ASP A 91 17.53 3.35 -7.99
CA ASP A 91 18.15 4.66 -8.20
C ASP A 91 17.21 5.83 -7.80
N LYS A 92 15.90 5.61 -7.87
CA LYS A 92 14.87 6.62 -7.61
C LYS A 92 14.36 6.59 -6.17
N THR A 93 14.08 7.77 -5.64
CA THR A 93 13.47 7.92 -4.33
C THR A 93 12.04 7.38 -4.30
N GLY A 94 11.62 6.90 -3.14
CA GLY A 94 10.24 6.46 -2.91
C GLY A 94 9.90 5.05 -3.38
N TYR A 95 10.83 4.29 -3.96
CA TYR A 95 10.64 2.86 -4.29
C TYR A 95 10.97 1.92 -3.13
N LEU A 96 11.82 2.39 -2.21
CA LEU A 96 12.21 1.67 -1.01
C LEU A 96 11.58 2.25 0.25
N VAL A 97 11.16 1.34 1.11
CA VAL A 97 10.64 1.61 2.44
C VAL A 97 11.52 0.90 3.47
N VAL A 98 11.76 1.56 4.61
CA VAL A 98 12.28 0.85 5.79
C VAL A 98 11.09 0.38 6.56
N ASP A 99 11.15 -0.88 6.97
CA ASP A 99 10.04 -1.57 7.59
C ASP A 99 10.56 -2.41 8.77
N HIS A 100 9.68 -2.73 9.72
CA HIS A 100 10.03 -3.50 10.91
C HIS A 100 9.87 -4.99 10.67
N ILE A 101 10.89 -5.81 10.87
CA ILE A 101 10.80 -7.28 10.72
C ILE A 101 9.69 -7.83 11.65
N ILE A 102 9.74 -7.46 12.93
CA ILE A 102 8.64 -7.63 13.88
C ILE A 102 7.84 -6.32 13.89
N PRO A 103 6.56 -6.33 13.48
CA PRO A 103 5.76 -5.11 13.39
C PRO A 103 5.69 -4.37 14.71
N ARG A 104 5.74 -3.03 14.66
CA ARG A 104 5.58 -2.17 15.85
C ARG A 104 4.31 -2.50 16.66
N ARG A 105 3.23 -2.93 16.00
CA ARG A 105 1.96 -3.32 16.67
C ARG A 105 2.09 -4.60 17.51
N VAL A 106 3.12 -5.41 17.26
CA VAL A 106 3.40 -6.67 17.98
C VAL A 106 4.39 -6.43 19.11
N ASP A 107 5.53 -5.78 18.84
CA ASP A 107 6.51 -5.42 19.87
C ASP A 107 7.01 -3.97 19.71
N LYS A 108 6.43 -3.06 20.50
CA LYS A 108 6.81 -1.63 20.48
C LYS A 108 8.23 -1.38 21.00
N ARG A 109 8.79 -2.28 21.81
CA ARG A 109 10.12 -2.08 22.43
C ARG A 109 11.24 -2.12 21.38
N LYS A 110 11.00 -2.84 20.27
CA LYS A 110 11.92 -2.98 19.14
C LYS A 110 11.70 -1.94 18.03
N GLN A 111 10.90 -0.89 18.26
CA GLN A 111 10.57 0.07 17.20
C GLN A 111 11.78 0.91 16.72
N SER A 112 12.79 1.08 17.59
CA SER A 112 14.03 1.82 17.32
C SER A 112 15.27 0.92 17.28
N ASP A 113 15.07 -0.40 17.30
CA ASP A 113 16.13 -1.41 17.22
C ASP A 113 16.49 -1.61 15.74
N GLU A 114 17.73 -1.32 15.36
CA GLU A 114 18.19 -1.42 13.97
C GLU A 114 18.19 -2.85 13.44
N ASP A 115 18.39 -3.85 14.32
CA ASP A 115 18.35 -5.26 13.94
C ASP A 115 16.93 -5.70 13.56
N ASN A 116 15.92 -5.01 14.10
CA ASN A 116 14.51 -5.21 13.77
C ASN A 116 14.07 -4.44 12.53
N LEU A 117 14.99 -3.76 11.82
CA LEU A 117 14.68 -3.00 10.62
C LEU A 117 15.28 -3.65 9.38
N TRP A 118 14.60 -3.47 8.25
CA TRP A 118 15.10 -3.87 6.93
C TRP A 118 14.59 -2.96 5.82
N VAL A 119 15.28 -2.99 4.69
CA VAL A 119 14.94 -2.21 3.50
C VAL A 119 14.20 -3.09 2.50
N LEU A 120 12.97 -2.70 2.17
CA LEU A 120 12.13 -3.42 1.21
C LEU A 120 11.69 -2.53 0.06
N CYS A 121 11.54 -3.12 -1.13
CA CYS A 121 10.80 -2.49 -2.21
C CYS A 121 9.28 -2.57 -1.95
N LYS A 122 8.50 -1.73 -2.63
CA LYS A 122 7.03 -1.73 -2.49
C LYS A 122 6.39 -3.11 -2.69
N ARG A 123 6.93 -3.92 -3.59
CA ARG A 123 6.41 -5.26 -3.92
C ARG A 123 6.66 -6.24 -2.77
N CYS A 124 7.90 -6.36 -2.30
CA CYS A 124 8.21 -7.22 -1.14
C CYS A 124 7.50 -6.74 0.13
N HIS A 125 7.40 -5.42 0.33
CA HIS A 125 6.65 -4.83 1.45
C HIS A 125 5.16 -5.18 1.42
N TYR A 126 4.54 -5.19 0.24
CA TYR A 126 3.14 -5.62 0.08
C TYR A 126 2.96 -7.08 0.53
N TRP A 127 3.77 -7.99 0.01
CA TRP A 127 3.70 -9.41 0.36
C TRP A 127 3.99 -9.67 1.83
N LYS A 128 4.94 -8.95 2.42
CA LYS A 128 5.17 -9.00 3.85
C LYS A 128 3.91 -8.59 4.64
N GLY A 129 3.22 -7.53 4.24
CA GLY A 129 1.96 -7.13 4.85
C GLY A 129 0.88 -8.23 4.78
N GLU A 130 0.79 -8.92 3.65
CA GLU A 130 -0.11 -10.08 3.49
C GLU A 130 0.27 -11.24 4.42
N LEU A 131 1.57 -11.54 4.57
CA LEU A 131 2.06 -12.52 5.54
C LEU A 131 1.66 -12.14 6.97
N GLU A 132 1.90 -10.88 7.35
CA GLU A 132 1.59 -10.38 8.69
C GLU A 132 0.11 -10.45 9.06
N ASN A 133 -0.77 -10.19 8.08
CA ASN A 133 -2.21 -10.32 8.27
C ASN A 133 -2.63 -11.79 8.45
N ARG A 134 -1.83 -12.73 7.94
CA ARG A 134 -2.05 -14.18 8.11
C ARG A 134 -1.50 -14.72 9.43
N ILE A 135 -0.35 -14.22 9.89
CA ILE A 135 0.32 -14.78 11.07
C ILE A 135 -0.10 -14.10 12.38
N TYR A 136 -0.37 -12.78 12.36
CA TYR A 136 -0.73 -12.02 13.58
C TYR A 136 -2.24 -11.84 13.70
N GLN A 137 -2.95 -12.96 13.82
CA GLN A 137 -4.42 -13.00 13.90
C GLN A 137 -4.96 -13.03 15.33
N SER A 138 -4.14 -13.38 16.33
CA SER A 138 -4.64 -13.54 17.69
C SER A 138 -4.90 -12.19 18.35
N GLN A 139 -5.96 -12.12 19.17
CA GLN A 139 -6.24 -10.95 20.00
C GLN A 139 -5.21 -10.78 21.14
N SER A 140 -4.56 -11.86 21.58
CA SER A 140 -3.53 -11.83 22.61
C SER A 140 -2.19 -11.31 22.07
N LEU A 141 -1.65 -10.28 22.70
CA LEU A 141 -0.31 -9.75 22.37
C LEU A 141 0.78 -10.78 22.63
N VAL A 142 0.66 -11.61 23.68
CA VAL A 142 1.66 -12.62 24.04
C VAL A 142 1.80 -13.66 22.94
N VAL A 143 0.67 -14.15 22.41
CA VAL A 143 0.67 -15.13 21.32
C VAL A 143 1.26 -14.55 20.04
N ASN A 144 0.99 -13.28 19.72
CA ASN A 144 1.60 -12.60 18.57
C ASN A 144 3.12 -12.43 18.77
N MET A 145 3.58 -12.10 19.98
CA MET A 145 5.01 -12.03 20.30
C MET A 145 5.70 -13.40 20.20
N ASP A 146 5.05 -14.49 20.60
CA ASP A 146 5.63 -15.82 20.44
C ASP A 146 5.63 -16.27 18.98
N THR A 147 4.62 -15.86 18.20
CA THR A 147 4.58 -16.08 16.75
C THR A 147 5.71 -15.31 16.05
N SER A 148 6.01 -14.08 16.47
CA SER A 148 7.08 -13.29 15.84
C SER A 148 8.46 -13.94 16.01
N LYS A 149 8.70 -14.63 17.14
CA LYS A 149 9.95 -15.40 17.35
C LYS A 149 10.12 -16.57 16.37
N LYS A 150 9.02 -17.08 15.80
CA LYS A 150 9.06 -18.20 14.83
C LYS A 150 9.41 -17.74 13.41
N TRP A 151 9.19 -16.46 13.11
CA TRP A 151 9.38 -15.83 11.81
C TRP A 151 10.59 -14.90 11.84
N ASP A 152 11.75 -15.45 11.45
CA ASP A 152 12.95 -14.65 11.22
C ASP A 152 12.95 -14.02 9.82
N ARG A 153 13.93 -13.14 9.58
CA ARG A 153 14.14 -12.47 8.29
C ARG A 153 14.23 -13.46 7.13
N GLY A 154 14.90 -14.59 7.30
CA GLY A 154 15.12 -15.60 6.26
C GLY A 154 13.82 -16.29 5.84
N LYS A 155 13.05 -16.79 6.81
CA LYS A 155 11.74 -17.43 6.55
C LYS A 155 10.75 -16.46 5.93
N MET A 156 10.76 -15.20 6.37
CA MET A 156 9.94 -14.16 5.76
C MET A 156 10.35 -13.90 4.30
N THR A 157 11.65 -13.77 4.02
CA THR A 157 12.17 -13.62 2.66
C THR A 157 11.76 -14.80 1.77
N GLU A 158 11.94 -16.04 2.23
CA GLU A 158 11.54 -17.24 1.49
C GLU A 158 10.06 -17.23 1.15
N TRP A 159 9.21 -16.89 2.13
CA TRP A 159 7.77 -16.81 1.91
C TRP A 159 7.39 -15.70 0.91
N ILE A 160 8.01 -14.51 1.03
CA ILE A 160 7.75 -13.37 0.15
C ILE A 160 8.11 -13.73 -1.28
N LEU A 161 9.32 -14.24 -1.51
CA LEU A 161 9.80 -14.60 -2.85
C LEU A 161 8.92 -15.70 -3.48
N LYS A 162 8.42 -16.66 -2.70
CA LYS A 162 7.50 -17.69 -3.19
C LYS A 162 6.14 -17.15 -3.66
N HIS A 163 5.68 -16.02 -3.11
CA HIS A 163 4.38 -15.44 -3.45
C HIS A 163 4.50 -14.27 -4.44
N GLU A 164 5.65 -13.63 -4.52
CA GLU A 164 5.92 -12.51 -5.42
C GLU A 164 5.80 -12.87 -6.92
N HIS A 165 5.96 -14.16 -7.24
CA HIS A 165 5.83 -14.69 -8.61
C HIS A 165 4.44 -15.25 -8.95
N LYS A 166 3.46 -15.14 -8.05
CA LYS A 166 2.06 -15.53 -8.29
C LYS A 166 1.24 -14.34 -8.78
#